data_AF-A0A836B996-F1
#
_entry.id   AF-A0A836B996-F1
#
_cell.length_a   1.000
_cell.length_b   1.000
_cell.length_c   1.000
_cell.angle_alpha   90.00
_cell.angle_beta   90.00
_cell.angle_gamma   90.00
#
_symmetry.space_group_name_H-M   'P 1'
#
loop_
_entity.id
_entity.type
_entity.pdbx_description
1 polymer ?
#
loop_
_entity_poly.entity_id
_entity_poly.type
_entity_poly.pdbx_seq_one_letter_code
_entity_poly.pdbx_strand_id
1 'polypeptide(L)'
;MSAAAAMALPQPPPLAGWVRPAIDQFKRLELQYMTSLPLPLKKLLGDGDPKEFDADKHHMRLYGSVAFVLLGVKPCALLAHGLSVEYVQGLVDAALLPVAREHDLQGKGFVVEKIQHRLLTNNPVHPGFQGSWVLANTRHPGYDLARRTFLTPASADTGATAEPLPPYNPRKPKPLPAAVRAASTIVSEEQIGEALGYPLPGGEATVRYIDNTESKELDTCCVPVFEAFCPGGLGDLFPVLQHFAQYERAWAALGRDLTLDTQQHPMLGMGMQALREQTMPGAGAAGGGGRGGGRTGAAAGRGRARGGRG
;
A
#
# COMPACT_ATOMS: atom_id res chain seq x y z
N MET A 1 -20.23 24.14 -3.85
CA MET A 1 -21.37 23.20 -3.80
C MET A 1 -21.95 23.20 -2.40
N SER A 2 -23.28 23.16 -2.22
CA SER A 2 -23.84 22.83 -0.90
C SER A 2 -23.28 21.47 -0.47
N ALA A 3 -22.90 21.32 0.79
CA ALA A 3 -22.44 20.08 1.42
C ALA A 3 -23.48 18.93 1.40
N ALA A 4 -24.53 19.04 0.56
CA ALA A 4 -25.75 18.24 0.58
C ALA A 4 -25.88 17.29 -0.63
N ALA A 5 -24.76 16.85 -1.19
CA ALA A 5 -24.68 15.59 -1.92
C ALA A 5 -23.35 14.88 -1.63
N ALA A 6 -22.78 15.09 -0.43
CA ALA A 6 -22.13 13.97 0.23
C ALA A 6 -23.22 12.91 0.31
N MET A 7 -23.25 11.98 -0.65
CA MET A 7 -24.07 10.78 -0.54
C MET A 7 -23.92 10.34 0.90
N ALA A 8 -25.03 10.28 1.65
CA ALA A 8 -25.02 9.89 3.04
C ALA A 8 -24.56 8.43 3.07
N LEU A 9 -23.25 8.25 2.92
CA LEU A 9 -22.59 6.99 2.95
C LEU A 9 -22.99 6.43 4.32
N PRO A 10 -23.47 5.19 4.37
CA PRO A 10 -23.96 4.61 5.60
C PRO A 10 -22.91 4.76 6.70
N GLN A 11 -23.37 5.04 7.92
CA GLN A 11 -22.48 5.06 9.08
C GLN A 11 -21.70 3.75 9.12
N PRO A 12 -20.37 3.80 9.32
CA PRO A 12 -19.59 2.58 9.36
C PRO A 12 -20.13 1.70 10.49
N PRO A 13 -20.18 0.38 10.30
CA PRO A 13 -20.58 -0.51 11.37
C PRO A 13 -19.65 -0.32 12.58
N PRO A 14 -20.14 -0.52 13.82
CA PRO A 14 -19.29 -0.45 15.00
C PRO A 14 -18.05 -1.35 14.84
N LEU A 15 -16.88 -0.80 15.14
CA LEU A 15 -15.64 -1.54 15.08
C LEU A 15 -15.66 -2.67 16.11
N ALA A 16 -15.44 -3.91 15.68
CA ALA A 16 -15.35 -5.03 16.60
C ALA A 16 -14.16 -4.84 17.55
N GLY A 17 -14.36 -5.10 18.84
CA GLY A 17 -13.39 -4.77 19.91
C GLY A 17 -12.01 -5.43 19.78
N TRP A 18 -11.88 -6.46 18.94
CA TRP A 18 -10.61 -7.15 18.68
C TRP A 18 -9.78 -6.51 17.54
N VAL A 19 -10.38 -5.70 16.67
CA VAL A 19 -9.72 -5.20 15.45
C VAL A 19 -8.58 -4.25 15.77
N ARG A 20 -8.83 -3.25 16.63
CA ARG A 20 -7.81 -2.29 17.04
C ARG A 20 -6.62 -2.97 17.75
N PRO A 21 -6.84 -3.82 18.79
CA PRO A 21 -5.74 -4.58 19.40
C PRO A 21 -4.91 -5.39 18.40
N ALA A 22 -5.55 -6.06 17.43
CA ALA A 22 -4.86 -6.84 16.42
C ALA A 22 -3.97 -5.98 15.51
N ILE A 23 -4.49 -4.82 15.08
CA ILE A 23 -3.74 -3.86 14.25
C ILE A 23 -2.56 -3.29 15.04
N ASP A 24 -2.79 -2.86 16.28
CA ASP A 24 -1.75 -2.27 17.14
C ASP A 24 -0.64 -3.31 17.45
N GLN A 25 -1.02 -4.56 17.66
CA GLN A 25 -0.06 -5.65 17.82
C GLN A 25 0.75 -5.89 16.54
N PHE A 26 0.10 -6.02 15.39
CA PHE A 26 0.79 -6.22 14.10
C PHE A 26 1.76 -5.08 13.81
N LYS A 27 1.27 -3.83 13.92
CA LYS A 27 2.02 -2.59 13.76
C LYS A 27 3.31 -2.60 14.59
N ARG A 28 3.22 -2.99 15.87
CA ARG A 28 4.38 -3.06 16.77
C ARG A 28 5.35 -4.18 16.36
N LEU A 29 4.84 -5.38 16.11
CA LEU A 29 5.67 -6.55 15.78
C LEU A 29 6.39 -6.38 14.42
N GLU A 30 5.71 -5.79 13.44
CA GLU A 30 6.30 -5.43 12.15
C GLU A 30 7.52 -4.51 12.33
N LEU A 31 7.34 -3.40 13.06
CA LEU A 31 8.43 -2.44 13.26
C LEU A 31 9.59 -3.05 14.07
N GLN A 32 9.28 -3.89 15.05
CA GLN A 32 10.27 -4.65 15.81
C GLN A 32 11.06 -5.59 14.90
N TYR A 33 10.39 -6.37 14.06
CA TYR A 33 11.02 -7.26 13.08
C TYR A 33 11.95 -6.48 12.15
N MET A 34 11.45 -5.41 11.51
CA MET A 34 12.24 -4.58 10.59
C MET A 34 13.47 -3.97 11.27
N THR A 35 13.34 -3.54 12.52
CA THR A 35 14.46 -2.98 13.29
C THR A 35 15.50 -4.05 13.64
N SER A 36 15.06 -5.29 13.88
CA SER A 36 15.91 -6.44 14.23
C SER A 36 16.59 -7.13 13.05
N LEU A 37 16.32 -6.71 11.81
CA LEU A 37 16.86 -7.36 10.63
C LEU A 37 18.40 -7.44 10.67
N PRO A 38 18.99 -8.59 10.29
CA PRO A 38 20.42 -8.73 10.22
C PRO A 38 21.01 -7.81 9.14
N LEU A 39 22.24 -7.35 9.34
CA LEU A 39 22.93 -6.39 8.46
C LEU A 39 22.91 -6.79 6.96
N PRO A 40 23.10 -8.07 6.57
CA PRO A 40 22.99 -8.48 5.16
C PRO A 40 21.62 -8.18 4.54
N LEU A 41 20.52 -8.38 5.28
CA LEU A 41 19.18 -8.06 4.79
C LEU A 41 18.95 -6.56 4.73
N LYS A 42 19.40 -5.80 5.74
CA LYS A 42 19.32 -4.32 5.67
C LYS A 42 20.07 -3.75 4.46
N LYS A 43 21.26 -4.28 4.17
CA LYS A 43 22.03 -3.89 2.98
C LYS A 43 21.29 -4.26 1.68
N LEU A 44 20.70 -5.45 1.61
CA LEU A 44 19.94 -5.88 0.44
C LEU A 44 18.73 -4.98 0.19
N LEU A 45 18.00 -4.63 1.25
CA LEU A 45 16.76 -3.85 1.18
C LEU A 45 17.02 -2.34 1.04
N GLY A 46 18.17 -1.84 1.51
CA GLY A 46 18.60 -0.45 1.40
C GLY A 46 19.61 -0.21 0.28
N ASP A 47 19.50 -0.94 -0.85
CA ASP A 47 20.32 -0.71 -2.05
C ASP A 47 21.86 -0.70 -1.84
N GLY A 48 22.32 -1.42 -0.81
CA GLY A 48 23.72 -1.54 -0.40
C GLY A 48 24.08 -0.75 0.87
N ASP A 49 23.24 0.18 1.31
CA ASP A 49 23.43 0.99 2.52
C ASP A 49 22.35 0.68 3.58
N PRO A 50 22.71 0.12 4.75
CA PRO A 50 21.74 -0.12 5.81
C PRO A 50 21.08 1.16 6.35
N LYS A 51 21.71 2.34 6.16
CA LYS A 51 21.10 3.62 6.56
C LYS A 51 19.95 4.03 5.66
N GLU A 52 20.03 3.72 4.37
CA GLU A 52 18.91 3.94 3.44
C GLU A 52 17.72 3.07 3.86
N PHE A 53 17.95 1.79 4.19
CA PHE A 53 16.91 0.95 4.77
C PHE A 53 16.32 1.54 6.06
N ASP A 54 17.16 1.97 7.01
CA ASP A 54 16.64 2.49 8.28
C ASP A 54 15.84 3.81 8.10
N ALA A 55 16.15 4.61 7.06
CA ALA A 55 15.36 5.78 6.68
C ALA A 55 14.03 5.40 5.99
N ASP A 56 14.07 4.42 5.09
CA ASP A 56 12.93 4.06 4.23
C ASP A 56 12.02 2.98 4.82
N LYS A 57 12.40 2.30 5.90
CA LYS A 57 11.60 1.22 6.50
C LYS A 57 10.18 1.65 6.84
N HIS A 58 9.96 2.93 7.14
CA HIS A 58 8.62 3.46 7.41
C HIS A 58 7.73 3.52 6.17
N HIS A 59 8.32 3.62 4.98
CA HIS A 59 7.61 3.53 3.69
C HIS A 59 7.33 2.08 3.27
N MET A 60 8.08 1.11 3.79
CA MET A 60 7.93 -0.31 3.45
C MET A 60 6.91 -1.06 4.32
N ARG A 61 6.18 -0.34 5.19
CA ARG A 61 5.28 -0.96 6.16
C ARG A 61 4.01 -1.48 5.50
N LEU A 62 3.53 -2.64 5.95
CA LEU A 62 2.35 -3.35 5.46
C LEU A 62 1.17 -3.28 6.44
N TYR A 63 1.33 -2.72 7.65
CA TYR A 63 0.24 -2.66 8.64
C TYR A 63 -1.02 -1.96 8.11
N GLY A 64 -0.85 -0.99 7.20
CA GLY A 64 -1.95 -0.33 6.52
C GLY A 64 -2.83 -1.29 5.73
N SER A 65 -2.21 -2.08 4.85
CA SER A 65 -2.92 -3.07 4.05
C SER A 65 -3.59 -4.13 4.92
N VAL A 66 -2.91 -4.60 5.97
CA VAL A 66 -3.48 -5.53 6.96
C VAL A 66 -4.69 -4.90 7.66
N ALA A 67 -4.57 -3.66 8.13
CA ALA A 67 -5.64 -2.93 8.79
C ALA A 67 -6.87 -2.77 7.90
N PHE A 68 -6.70 -2.41 6.61
CA PHE A 68 -7.83 -2.29 5.68
C PHE A 68 -8.56 -3.63 5.44
N VAL A 69 -7.83 -4.76 5.47
CA VAL A 69 -8.46 -6.09 5.41
C VAL A 69 -9.24 -6.37 6.69
N LEU A 70 -8.65 -6.15 7.86
CA LEU A 70 -9.30 -6.39 9.16
C LEU A 70 -10.51 -5.46 9.39
N LEU A 71 -10.49 -4.26 8.82
CA LEU A 71 -11.63 -3.33 8.76
C LEU A 71 -12.72 -3.75 7.76
N GLY A 72 -12.45 -4.75 6.91
CA GLY A 72 -13.39 -5.26 5.94
C GLY A 72 -13.63 -4.37 4.72
N VAL A 73 -12.75 -3.39 4.46
CA VAL A 73 -12.84 -2.53 3.26
C VAL A 73 -11.95 -3.00 2.12
N LYS A 74 -11.02 -3.92 2.39
CA LYS A 74 -10.13 -4.54 1.41
C LYS A 74 -10.33 -6.06 1.41
N PRO A 75 -10.40 -6.73 0.25
CA PRO A 75 -10.57 -8.18 0.16
C PRO A 75 -9.38 -8.96 0.75
N CYS A 76 -8.16 -8.51 0.46
CA CYS A 76 -6.94 -9.15 0.92
C CYS A 76 -5.75 -8.19 0.95
N ALA A 77 -4.68 -8.60 1.64
CA ALA A 77 -3.40 -7.93 1.67
C ALA A 77 -2.34 -8.93 1.19
N LEU A 78 -1.59 -8.55 0.16
CA LEU A 78 -0.44 -9.30 -0.33
C LEU A 78 0.82 -8.83 0.40
N LEU A 79 1.47 -9.74 1.11
CA LEU A 79 2.77 -9.54 1.72
C LEU A 79 3.81 -10.13 0.76
N ALA A 80 4.50 -9.24 0.06
CA ALA A 80 5.47 -9.57 -0.96
C ALA A 80 6.62 -8.57 -0.96
N HIS A 81 7.80 -9.02 -1.38
CA HIS A 81 8.96 -8.16 -1.61
C HIS A 81 9.77 -8.71 -2.78
N GLY A 82 10.04 -7.85 -3.78
CA GLY A 82 10.66 -8.28 -5.03
C GLY A 82 12.11 -8.77 -4.91
N LEU A 83 12.78 -8.50 -3.78
CA LEU A 83 14.19 -8.81 -3.56
C LEU A 83 14.47 -9.96 -2.58
N SER A 84 13.55 -10.29 -1.67
CA SER A 84 13.83 -11.30 -0.63
C SER A 84 12.56 -11.97 -0.12
N VAL A 85 12.47 -13.28 -0.37
CA VAL A 85 11.44 -14.15 0.19
C VAL A 85 11.65 -14.37 1.68
N GLU A 86 12.91 -14.40 2.12
CA GLU A 86 13.29 -14.55 3.53
C GLU A 86 12.79 -13.37 4.38
N TYR A 87 12.86 -12.15 3.85
CA TYR A 87 12.29 -10.97 4.50
C TYR A 87 10.78 -11.11 4.70
N VAL A 88 10.05 -11.50 3.66
CA VAL A 88 8.59 -11.67 3.73
C VAL A 88 8.21 -12.79 4.70
N GLN A 89 8.88 -13.95 4.60
CA GLN A 89 8.65 -15.08 5.49
C GLN A 89 8.91 -14.70 6.95
N GLY A 90 10.03 -14.04 7.24
CA GLY A 90 10.35 -13.60 8.59
C GLY A 90 9.35 -12.57 9.14
N LEU A 91 8.86 -11.64 8.31
CA LEU A 91 7.82 -10.70 8.70
C LEU A 91 6.51 -11.42 9.07
N VAL A 92 6.10 -12.39 8.26
CA VAL A 92 4.89 -13.19 8.51
C VAL A 92 5.03 -13.98 9.81
N ASP A 93 6.16 -14.66 10.01
CA ASP A 93 6.41 -15.48 11.19
C ASP A 93 6.53 -14.66 12.47
N ALA A 94 7.17 -13.49 12.40
CA ALA A 94 7.42 -12.63 13.56
C ALA A 94 6.26 -11.70 13.91
N ALA A 95 5.40 -11.36 12.94
CA ALA A 95 4.32 -10.38 13.13
C ALA A 95 2.92 -10.91 12.80
N LEU A 96 2.69 -11.39 11.57
CA LEU A 96 1.33 -11.72 11.12
C LEU A 96 0.76 -12.97 11.79
N LEU A 97 1.52 -14.07 11.83
CA LEU A 97 1.06 -15.34 12.44
C LEU A 97 0.83 -15.25 13.96
N PRO A 98 1.66 -14.54 14.74
CA PRO A 98 1.35 -14.24 16.14
C PRO A 98 -0.02 -13.55 16.31
N VAL A 99 -0.27 -12.48 15.55
CA VAL A 99 -1.55 -11.75 15.59
C VAL A 99 -2.70 -12.64 15.15
N ALA A 100 -2.50 -13.44 14.09
CA ALA A 100 -3.51 -14.36 13.58
C ALA A 100 -3.99 -15.37 14.63
N ARG A 101 -3.05 -15.90 15.43
CA ARG A 101 -3.34 -16.85 16.50
C ARG A 101 -3.95 -16.18 17.73
N GLU A 102 -3.33 -15.11 18.23
CA GLU A 102 -3.76 -14.43 19.46
C GLU A 102 -5.16 -13.84 19.33
N HIS A 103 -5.47 -13.28 18.15
CA HIS A 103 -6.77 -12.70 17.87
C HIS A 103 -7.73 -13.65 17.15
N ASP A 104 -7.44 -14.95 17.02
CA ASP A 104 -8.27 -15.94 16.33
C ASP A 104 -8.86 -15.39 15.01
N LEU A 105 -7.97 -14.98 14.10
CA LEU A 105 -8.39 -14.38 12.83
C LEU A 105 -9.15 -15.39 11.97
N GLN A 106 -8.81 -16.68 12.05
CA GLN A 106 -9.52 -17.75 11.33
C GLN A 106 -10.97 -17.89 11.79
N GLY A 107 -11.23 -17.96 13.10
CA GLY A 107 -12.61 -17.98 13.62
C GLY A 107 -13.41 -16.72 13.27
N LYS A 108 -12.72 -15.62 12.94
CA LYS A 108 -13.33 -14.35 12.51
C LYS A 108 -13.51 -14.23 11.00
N GLY A 109 -13.16 -15.25 10.23
CA GLY A 109 -13.33 -15.28 8.78
C GLY A 109 -12.15 -14.70 8.00
N PHE A 110 -10.95 -14.73 8.55
CA PHE A 110 -9.73 -14.33 7.85
C PHE A 110 -8.79 -15.53 7.68
N VAL A 111 -8.13 -15.62 6.54
CA VAL A 111 -7.13 -16.67 6.27
C VAL A 111 -5.78 -16.04 6.02
N VAL A 112 -4.72 -16.68 6.52
CA VAL A 112 -3.33 -16.32 6.25
C VAL A 112 -2.69 -17.49 5.53
N GLU A 113 -2.41 -17.33 4.24
CA GLU A 113 -1.93 -18.41 3.40
C GLU A 113 -0.69 -18.00 2.61
N LYS A 114 0.22 -18.95 2.44
CA LYS A 114 1.38 -18.80 1.57
C LYS A 114 0.96 -19.11 0.14
N ILE A 115 1.36 -18.27 -0.82
CA ILE A 115 1.20 -18.56 -2.24
C ILE A 115 2.17 -19.70 -2.60
N GLN A 116 1.62 -20.89 -2.83
CA GLN A 116 2.38 -22.12 -3.07
C GLN A 116 2.82 -22.32 -4.52
N HIS A 117 2.31 -21.50 -5.44
CA HIS A 117 2.57 -21.59 -6.87
C HIS A 117 3.30 -20.35 -7.39
N ARG A 118 3.81 -20.41 -8.63
CA ARG A 118 4.45 -19.25 -9.25
C ARG A 118 3.39 -18.37 -9.88
N LEU A 119 3.28 -17.13 -9.40
CA LEU A 119 2.32 -16.16 -9.92
C LEU A 119 3.08 -15.11 -10.73
N LEU A 120 3.05 -15.19 -12.06
CA LEU A 120 3.67 -14.20 -12.93
C LEU A 120 2.67 -13.11 -13.30
N THR A 121 3.15 -11.88 -13.41
CA THR A 121 2.36 -10.84 -14.04
C THR A 121 2.56 -10.90 -15.56
N ASN A 122 1.62 -10.35 -16.33
CA ASN A 122 1.77 -10.19 -17.77
C ASN A 122 2.91 -9.23 -18.17
N ASN A 123 3.47 -8.49 -17.20
CA ASN A 123 4.63 -7.63 -17.38
C ASN A 123 5.92 -8.48 -17.41
N PRO A 124 6.62 -8.57 -18.55
CA PRO A 124 7.80 -9.42 -18.70
C PRO A 124 8.99 -8.97 -17.85
N VAL A 125 8.92 -7.76 -17.29
CA VAL A 125 9.93 -7.18 -16.40
C VAL A 125 9.68 -7.57 -14.95
N HIS A 126 8.43 -7.76 -14.52
CA HIS A 126 8.13 -8.14 -13.15
C HIS A 126 8.18 -9.69 -13.02
N PRO A 127 9.06 -10.25 -12.18
CA PRO A 127 9.29 -11.70 -12.09
C PRO A 127 8.10 -12.46 -11.47
N GLY A 128 7.02 -11.75 -11.13
CA GLY A 128 5.90 -12.31 -10.39
C GLY A 128 6.16 -12.38 -8.88
N PHE A 129 5.40 -13.26 -8.23
CA PHE A 129 5.40 -13.50 -6.81
C PHE A 129 5.60 -15.00 -6.58
N GLN A 130 6.65 -15.37 -5.87
CA GLN A 130 6.86 -16.72 -5.34
C GLN A 130 7.19 -16.60 -3.85
N GLY A 131 6.56 -17.42 -3.01
CA GLY A 131 6.78 -17.38 -1.56
C GLY A 131 6.21 -16.15 -0.85
N SER A 132 5.37 -15.37 -1.54
CA SER A 132 4.56 -14.31 -0.95
C SER A 132 3.41 -14.90 -0.12
N TRP A 133 2.82 -14.07 0.73
CA TRP A 133 1.73 -14.45 1.62
C TRP A 133 0.52 -13.56 1.41
N VAL A 134 -0.67 -14.09 1.68
CA VAL A 134 -1.92 -13.36 1.60
C VAL A 134 -2.66 -13.46 2.93
N LEU A 135 -3.04 -12.31 3.48
CA LEU A 135 -4.11 -12.21 4.48
C LEU A 135 -5.40 -11.87 3.73
N ALA A 136 -6.41 -12.75 3.73
CA ALA A 136 -7.66 -12.54 3.02
C ALA A 136 -8.87 -12.56 3.96
N ASN A 137 -9.85 -11.69 3.70
CA ASN A 137 -11.13 -11.68 4.38
C ASN A 137 -12.13 -12.53 3.59
N THR A 138 -12.46 -13.71 4.09
CA THR A 138 -13.36 -14.68 3.45
C THR A 138 -14.81 -14.20 3.33
N ARG A 139 -15.17 -13.15 4.08
CA ARG A 139 -16.51 -12.55 4.08
C ARG A 139 -16.62 -11.35 3.15
N HIS A 140 -15.52 -10.88 2.59
CA HIS A 140 -15.53 -9.74 1.68
C HIS A 140 -16.08 -10.17 0.30
N PRO A 141 -16.93 -9.36 -0.38
CA PRO A 141 -17.47 -9.70 -1.70
C PRO A 141 -16.40 -10.01 -2.76
N GLY A 142 -15.25 -9.34 -2.66
CA GLY A 142 -14.08 -9.56 -3.53
C GLY A 142 -13.22 -10.79 -3.18
N TYR A 143 -13.56 -11.57 -2.14
CA TYR A 143 -12.73 -12.71 -1.70
C TYR A 143 -12.55 -13.76 -2.80
N ASP A 144 -13.61 -14.08 -3.55
CA ASP A 144 -13.54 -15.10 -4.60
C ASP A 144 -12.52 -14.73 -5.69
N LEU A 145 -12.44 -13.45 -6.06
CA LEU A 145 -11.44 -12.97 -7.00
C LEU A 145 -10.03 -13.06 -6.40
N ALA A 146 -9.85 -12.64 -5.14
CA ALA A 146 -8.58 -12.75 -4.43
C ALA A 146 -8.10 -14.21 -4.34
N ARG A 147 -8.98 -15.14 -3.97
CA ARG A 147 -8.68 -16.58 -3.87
C ARG A 147 -8.30 -17.17 -5.22
N ARG A 148 -9.03 -16.85 -6.28
CA ARG A 148 -8.70 -17.33 -7.65
C ARG A 148 -7.39 -16.75 -8.15
N THR A 149 -7.09 -15.50 -7.81
CA THR A 149 -5.89 -14.81 -8.28
C THR A 149 -4.63 -15.29 -7.56
N PHE A 150 -4.66 -15.41 -6.23
CA PHE A 150 -3.45 -15.67 -5.45
C PHE A 150 -3.32 -17.09 -4.87
N LEU A 151 -4.44 -17.80 -4.65
CA LEU A 151 -4.44 -19.06 -3.90
C LEU A 151 -4.80 -20.27 -4.78
N THR A 152 -5.27 -20.04 -6.01
CA THR A 152 -5.65 -21.11 -6.94
C THR A 152 -4.60 -21.24 -8.04
N PRO A 153 -3.79 -22.31 -8.07
CA PRO A 153 -2.84 -22.53 -9.16
C PRO A 153 -3.56 -22.74 -10.49
N ALA A 154 -2.92 -22.35 -11.60
CA ALA A 154 -3.34 -22.76 -12.93
C ALA A 154 -3.27 -24.29 -13.07
N SER A 155 -4.12 -24.87 -13.92
CA SER A 155 -4.21 -26.34 -14.09
C SER A 155 -2.89 -27.02 -14.49
N ALA A 156 -1.98 -26.26 -15.12
CA ALA A 156 -0.65 -26.72 -15.54
C ALA A 156 0.43 -26.62 -14.45
N ASP A 157 0.14 -25.99 -13.30
CA ASP A 157 1.11 -25.67 -12.24
C ASP A 157 1.25 -26.80 -11.20
N THR A 158 0.79 -28.01 -11.52
CA THR A 158 0.71 -29.14 -10.57
C THR A 158 2.06 -29.80 -10.25
N GLY A 159 3.18 -29.31 -10.78
CA GLY A 159 4.50 -29.92 -10.60
C GLY A 159 5.71 -28.99 -10.52
N ALA A 160 5.54 -27.66 -10.55
CA ALA A 160 6.65 -26.71 -10.63
C ALA A 160 7.07 -26.14 -9.26
N THR A 161 7.16 -26.99 -8.23
CA THR A 161 7.49 -26.55 -6.86
C THR A 161 8.99 -26.55 -6.54
N ALA A 162 9.85 -27.09 -7.41
CA ALA A 162 11.22 -27.43 -6.99
C ALA A 162 12.26 -26.31 -7.15
N GLU A 163 12.22 -25.49 -8.21
CA GLU A 163 13.26 -24.49 -8.43
C GLU A 163 12.83 -23.08 -8.02
N PRO A 164 13.62 -22.35 -7.22
CA PRO A 164 13.37 -20.94 -6.95
C PRO A 164 13.48 -20.11 -8.23
N LEU A 165 12.68 -19.05 -8.36
CA LEU A 165 12.86 -18.08 -9.42
C LEU A 165 14.30 -17.51 -9.37
N PRO A 166 14.92 -17.26 -10.54
CA PRO A 166 16.21 -16.60 -10.58
C PRO A 166 16.11 -15.22 -9.89
N PRO A 167 17.18 -14.74 -9.23
CA PRO A 167 17.17 -13.45 -8.57
C PRO A 167 16.75 -12.35 -9.53
N TYR A 168 15.73 -11.58 -9.16
CA TYR A 168 15.29 -10.44 -9.94
C TYR A 168 16.19 -9.23 -9.69
N ASN A 169 16.64 -8.61 -10.76
CA ASN A 169 17.35 -7.33 -10.69
C ASN A 169 16.48 -6.24 -11.33
N PRO A 170 15.83 -5.36 -10.54
CA PRO A 170 14.98 -4.31 -11.08
C PRO A 170 15.74 -3.31 -11.96
N ARG A 171 17.07 -3.18 -11.78
CA ARG A 171 17.92 -2.30 -12.59
C ARG A 171 18.28 -2.90 -13.95
N LYS A 172 18.17 -4.22 -14.11
CA LYS A 172 18.51 -4.96 -15.33
C LYS A 172 17.55 -6.14 -15.51
N PRO A 173 16.27 -5.87 -15.81
CA PRO A 173 15.29 -6.93 -15.91
C PRO A 173 15.61 -7.86 -17.08
N LYS A 174 15.51 -9.15 -16.84
CA LYS A 174 15.69 -10.19 -17.84
C LYS A 174 14.41 -11.01 -17.93
N PRO A 175 13.89 -11.28 -19.14
CA PRO A 175 12.75 -12.17 -19.29
C PRO A 175 13.04 -13.55 -18.67
N LEU A 176 12.03 -14.11 -18.01
CA LEU A 176 12.11 -15.47 -17.50
C LEU A 176 12.19 -16.50 -18.65
N PRO A 177 12.89 -17.63 -18.46
CA PRO A 177 12.91 -18.71 -19.45
C PRO A 177 11.49 -19.17 -19.84
N ALA A 178 11.28 -19.52 -21.11
CA ALA A 178 9.97 -19.94 -21.61
C ALA A 178 9.36 -21.12 -20.83
N ALA A 179 10.20 -22.08 -20.42
CA ALA A 179 9.78 -23.22 -19.61
C ALA A 179 9.23 -22.79 -18.23
N VAL A 180 9.86 -21.79 -17.59
CA VAL A 180 9.38 -21.23 -16.33
C VAL A 180 8.03 -20.54 -16.53
N ARG A 181 7.88 -19.76 -17.61
CA ARG A 181 6.62 -19.08 -17.94
C ARG A 181 5.48 -20.06 -18.24
N ALA A 182 5.75 -21.14 -18.96
CA ALA A 182 4.74 -22.16 -19.29
C ALA A 182 4.25 -22.93 -18.04
N ALA A 183 5.08 -23.01 -17.00
CA ALA A 183 4.79 -23.68 -15.74
C ALA A 183 4.43 -22.69 -14.61
N SER A 184 3.91 -21.51 -14.96
CA SER A 184 3.47 -20.52 -13.98
C SER A 184 2.03 -20.10 -14.22
N THR A 185 1.36 -19.71 -13.15
CA THR A 185 0.07 -19.03 -13.19
C THR A 185 0.29 -17.59 -13.66
N ILE A 186 -0.23 -17.24 -14.84
CA ILE A 186 -0.10 -15.88 -15.39
C ILE A 186 -1.38 -15.11 -15.05
N VAL A 187 -1.24 -13.96 -14.41
CA VAL A 187 -2.32 -13.02 -14.11
C VAL A 187 -1.96 -11.63 -14.63
N SER A 188 -2.94 -10.81 -15.00
CA SER A 188 -2.67 -9.42 -15.36
C SER A 188 -2.44 -8.56 -14.12
N GLU A 189 -1.68 -7.46 -14.28
CA GLU A 189 -1.59 -6.42 -13.23
C GLU A 189 -2.97 -5.85 -12.86
N GLU A 190 -3.87 -5.76 -13.86
CA GLU A 190 -5.27 -5.36 -13.66
C GLU A 190 -6.00 -6.32 -12.70
N GLN A 191 -5.90 -7.64 -12.95
CA GLN A 191 -6.51 -8.66 -12.12
C GLN A 191 -5.91 -8.68 -10.71
N ILE A 192 -4.59 -8.49 -10.57
CA ILE A 192 -3.93 -8.37 -9.26
C ILE A 192 -4.48 -7.16 -8.51
N GLY A 193 -4.56 -6.00 -9.16
CA GLY A 193 -5.05 -4.80 -8.50
C GLY A 193 -6.52 -4.90 -8.13
N GLU A 194 -7.37 -5.47 -8.99
CA GLU A 194 -8.78 -5.74 -8.67
C GLU A 194 -8.92 -6.71 -7.49
N ALA A 195 -8.13 -7.79 -7.47
CA ALA A 195 -8.07 -8.76 -6.38
C ALA A 195 -7.59 -8.14 -5.05
N LEU A 196 -6.74 -7.11 -5.12
CA LEU A 196 -6.31 -6.31 -3.97
C LEU A 196 -7.30 -5.19 -3.61
N GLY A 197 -8.36 -5.00 -4.39
CA GLY A 197 -9.34 -3.94 -4.21
C GLY A 197 -8.79 -2.55 -4.53
N TYR A 198 -8.00 -2.40 -5.59
CA TYR A 198 -7.56 -1.10 -6.09
C TYR A 198 -8.70 -0.39 -6.84
N PRO A 199 -8.78 0.96 -6.76
CA PRO A 199 -9.84 1.69 -7.44
C PRO A 199 -9.76 1.58 -8.96
N LEU A 200 -8.54 1.62 -9.50
CA LEU A 200 -8.24 1.62 -10.93
C LEU A 200 -6.89 0.92 -11.15
N PRO A 201 -6.87 -0.39 -11.35
CA PRO A 201 -5.62 -1.11 -11.42
C PRO A 201 -4.88 -0.91 -12.76
N GLY A 202 -3.59 -0.58 -12.69
CA GLY A 202 -2.70 -0.37 -13.85
C GLY A 202 -2.23 1.09 -14.01
N GLY A 203 -1.48 1.39 -15.08
CA GLY A 203 -1.02 2.76 -15.38
C GLY A 203 0.33 3.16 -14.79
N GLU A 204 0.72 4.42 -14.98
CA GLU A 204 2.04 4.95 -14.61
C GLU A 204 2.01 5.94 -13.43
N ALA A 205 0.82 6.37 -13.00
CA ALA A 205 0.66 7.26 -11.86
C ALA A 205 0.46 6.47 -10.56
N THR A 206 0.92 7.02 -9.44
CA THR A 206 0.81 6.37 -8.13
C THR A 206 -0.07 7.20 -7.20
N VAL A 207 -1.01 6.55 -6.53
CA VAL A 207 -1.79 7.13 -5.43
C VAL A 207 -1.37 6.49 -4.12
N ARG A 208 -1.17 7.31 -3.09
CA ARG A 208 -0.78 6.85 -1.76
C ARG A 208 -1.70 7.40 -0.70
N TYR A 209 -2.08 6.55 0.25
CA TYR A 209 -2.81 6.98 1.45
C TYR A 209 -1.83 7.01 2.61
N ILE A 210 -1.73 8.16 3.27
CA ILE A 210 -0.74 8.43 4.31
C ILE A 210 -1.43 8.47 5.66
N ASP A 211 -0.96 7.66 6.61
CA ASP A 211 -1.37 7.77 8.01
C ASP A 211 -0.60 8.92 8.67
N ASN A 212 -1.27 10.06 8.83
CA ASN A 212 -0.69 11.25 9.43
C ASN A 212 -0.48 11.09 10.93
N THR A 213 -1.32 10.30 11.59
CA THR A 213 -1.19 10.02 13.02
C THR A 213 0.11 9.24 13.24
N GLU A 214 0.36 8.20 12.45
CA GLU A 214 1.60 7.43 12.50
C GLU A 214 2.83 8.27 12.14
N SER A 215 2.71 9.08 11.09
CA SER A 215 3.83 9.92 10.64
C SER A 215 4.29 10.87 11.76
N LYS A 216 3.33 11.44 12.52
CA LYS A 216 3.62 12.27 13.71
C LYS A 216 4.16 11.46 14.88
N GLU A 217 3.58 10.30 15.17
CA GLU A 217 4.03 9.40 16.26
C GLU A 217 5.50 8.97 16.09
N LEU A 218 5.92 8.77 14.84
CA LEU A 218 7.26 8.30 14.50
C LEU A 218 8.24 9.41 14.09
N ASP A 219 7.81 10.67 14.06
CA ASP A 219 8.60 11.81 13.58
C ASP A 219 9.21 11.55 12.18
N THR A 220 8.39 11.08 11.24
CA THR A 220 8.79 10.79 9.86
C THR A 220 7.95 11.56 8.85
N CYS A 221 8.46 11.74 7.63
CA CYS A 221 7.80 12.53 6.59
C CYS A 221 6.45 11.96 6.16
N CYS A 222 6.36 10.64 6.04
CA CYS A 222 5.11 9.95 5.74
C CYS A 222 5.19 8.46 6.10
N VAL A 223 4.03 7.89 6.41
CA VAL A 223 3.83 6.44 6.52
C VAL A 223 2.69 6.03 5.58
N PRO A 224 3.01 5.53 4.36
CA PRO A 224 2.00 5.02 3.46
C PRO A 224 1.35 3.77 4.05
N VAL A 225 0.03 3.71 3.99
CA VAL A 225 -0.78 2.57 4.43
C VAL A 225 -1.52 1.88 3.29
N PHE A 226 -1.56 2.54 2.13
CA PHE A 226 -2.05 2.01 0.88
C PHE A 226 -1.29 2.68 -0.26
N GLU A 227 -0.94 1.91 -1.28
CA GLU A 227 -0.35 2.39 -2.51
C GLU A 227 -0.93 1.59 -3.67
N ALA A 228 -1.31 2.29 -4.75
CA ALA A 228 -1.78 1.67 -5.98
C ALA A 228 -1.34 2.47 -7.19
N PHE A 229 -1.08 1.75 -8.29
CA PHE A 229 -0.94 2.36 -9.61
C PHE A 229 -2.31 2.69 -10.17
N CYS A 230 -2.39 3.77 -10.94
CA CYS A 230 -3.58 4.19 -11.68
C CYS A 230 -3.21 4.76 -13.07
N PRO A 231 -4.15 4.74 -14.05
CA PRO A 231 -3.90 5.20 -15.43
C PRO A 231 -3.50 6.68 -15.55
N GLY A 232 -3.84 7.52 -14.57
CA GLY A 232 -3.39 8.90 -14.44
C GLY A 232 -4.25 9.94 -15.21
N GLY A 233 -5.37 9.52 -15.80
CA GLY A 233 -6.27 10.36 -16.60
C GLY A 233 -7.29 11.15 -15.78
N LEU A 234 -8.04 12.07 -16.42
CA LEU A 234 -9.14 12.81 -15.77
C LEU A 234 -10.29 11.92 -15.33
N GLY A 235 -10.57 10.85 -16.08
CA GLY A 235 -11.62 9.87 -15.76
C GLY A 235 -11.38 9.14 -14.44
N ASP A 236 -10.13 9.17 -13.96
CA ASP A 236 -9.69 8.40 -12.80
C ASP A 236 -9.95 9.12 -11.47
N LEU A 237 -10.20 10.43 -11.53
CA LEU A 237 -10.38 11.30 -10.37
C LEU A 237 -11.48 10.79 -9.44
N PHE A 238 -12.69 10.57 -9.97
CA PHE A 238 -13.84 10.20 -9.15
C PHE A 238 -13.73 8.82 -8.52
N PRO A 239 -13.34 7.74 -9.23
CA PRO A 239 -13.10 6.44 -8.61
C PRO A 239 -12.07 6.49 -7.49
N VAL A 240 -10.95 7.20 -7.68
CA VAL A 240 -9.90 7.33 -6.65
C VAL A 240 -10.43 8.07 -5.42
N LEU A 241 -11.18 9.16 -5.60
CA LEU A 241 -11.74 9.93 -4.49
C LEU A 241 -12.83 9.16 -3.72
N GLN A 242 -13.70 8.43 -4.42
CA GLN A 242 -14.70 7.58 -3.79
C GLN A 242 -14.05 6.48 -2.96
N HIS A 243 -13.03 5.82 -3.52
CA HIS A 243 -12.27 4.81 -2.83
C HIS A 243 -11.53 5.38 -1.61
N PHE A 244 -10.86 6.53 -1.75
CA PHE A 244 -10.21 7.21 -0.63
C PHE A 244 -11.20 7.55 0.49
N ALA A 245 -12.37 8.10 0.18
CA ALA A 245 -13.38 8.46 1.19
C ALA A 245 -13.90 7.24 1.97
N GLN A 246 -14.01 6.07 1.33
CA GLN A 246 -14.35 4.82 2.01
C GLN A 246 -13.24 4.40 2.98
N TYR A 247 -11.98 4.48 2.55
CA TYR A 247 -10.82 4.07 3.33
C TYR A 247 -10.56 5.05 4.49
N GLU A 248 -10.65 6.36 4.26
CA GLU A 248 -10.52 7.42 5.26
C GLU A 248 -11.54 7.22 6.39
N ARG A 249 -12.79 6.90 6.06
CA ARG A 249 -13.83 6.61 7.06
C ARG A 249 -13.51 5.39 7.90
N ALA A 250 -13.06 4.31 7.27
CA ALA A 250 -12.67 3.10 7.98
C ALA A 250 -11.45 3.36 8.89
N TRP A 251 -10.51 4.19 8.42
CA TRP A 251 -9.34 4.63 9.18
C TRP A 251 -9.72 5.52 10.37
N ALA A 252 -10.69 6.42 10.19
CA ALA A 252 -11.22 7.27 11.25
C ALA A 252 -11.89 6.47 12.37
N ALA A 253 -12.46 5.30 12.08
CA ALA A 253 -12.97 4.38 13.12
C ALA A 253 -11.84 3.82 14.02
N LEU A 254 -10.60 3.81 13.52
CA LEU A 254 -9.39 3.58 14.31
C LEU A 254 -8.91 4.84 15.04
N GLY A 255 -9.64 5.96 14.99
CA GLY A 255 -9.21 7.23 15.60
C GLY A 255 -7.91 7.76 14.97
N ARG A 256 -7.66 7.43 13.70
CA ARG A 256 -6.46 7.82 12.95
C ARG A 256 -6.83 8.74 11.80
N ASP A 257 -5.88 9.57 11.42
CA ASP A 257 -6.02 10.56 10.34
C ASP A 257 -5.36 10.05 9.07
N LEU A 258 -6.10 10.06 7.95
CA LEU A 258 -5.64 9.57 6.65
C LEU A 258 -5.62 10.72 5.66
N THR A 259 -4.55 10.87 4.87
CA THR A 259 -4.52 11.81 3.75
C THR A 259 -4.22 11.12 2.43
N LEU A 260 -4.72 11.73 1.35
CA LEU A 260 -4.42 11.35 -0.01
C LEU A 260 -3.19 12.12 -0.50
N ASP A 261 -2.09 11.41 -0.74
CA ASP A 261 -0.92 11.96 -1.42
C ASP A 261 -1.06 11.79 -2.94
N THR A 262 -1.02 12.93 -3.64
CA THR A 262 -1.20 13.04 -5.08
C THR A 262 0.06 13.52 -5.80
N GLN A 263 1.23 13.54 -5.13
CA GLN A 263 2.46 14.07 -5.72
C GLN A 263 2.84 13.40 -7.05
N GLN A 264 2.56 12.10 -7.19
CA GLN A 264 2.81 11.32 -8.41
C GLN A 264 1.57 11.18 -9.30
N HIS A 265 0.54 12.01 -9.07
CA HIS A 265 -0.68 12.04 -9.86
C HIS A 265 -1.12 13.49 -10.12
N PRO A 266 -0.52 14.18 -11.12
CA PRO A 266 -0.77 15.60 -11.39
C PRO A 266 -2.26 15.94 -11.61
N MET A 267 -2.98 15.08 -12.34
CA MET A 267 -4.40 15.27 -12.62
C MET A 267 -5.27 15.24 -11.35
N LEU A 268 -4.98 14.31 -10.44
CA LEU A 268 -5.64 14.19 -9.14
C LEU A 268 -5.33 15.41 -8.26
N GLY A 269 -4.08 15.89 -8.28
CA GLY A 269 -3.68 17.11 -7.58
C GLY A 269 -4.46 18.35 -8.07
N MET A 270 -4.56 18.54 -9.39
CA MET A 270 -5.35 19.63 -9.98
C MET A 270 -6.84 19.51 -9.66
N GLY A 271 -7.41 18.30 -9.75
CA GLY A 271 -8.80 18.03 -9.39
C GLY A 271 -9.11 18.37 -7.92
N MET A 272 -8.21 17.96 -7.01
CA MET A 272 -8.32 18.25 -5.58
C MET A 272 -8.22 19.75 -5.28
N GLN A 273 -7.33 20.47 -5.97
CA GLN A 273 -7.23 21.92 -5.85
C GLN A 273 -8.52 22.62 -6.30
N ALA A 274 -9.05 22.26 -7.47
CA ALA A 274 -10.30 22.82 -7.98
C ALA A 274 -11.49 22.55 -7.04
N LEU A 275 -11.58 21.34 -6.47
CA LEU A 275 -12.62 21.01 -5.48
C LEU A 275 -12.51 21.86 -4.21
N ARG A 276 -11.30 22.13 -3.72
CA ARG A 276 -11.06 23.03 -2.57
C ARG A 276 -11.48 24.46 -2.87
N GLU A 277 -11.13 24.98 -4.04
CA GLU A 277 -11.49 26.33 -4.47
C GLU A 277 -13.02 26.51 -4.58
N GLN A 278 -13.73 25.47 -5.05
CA GLN A 278 -15.21 25.48 -5.15
C GLN A 278 -15.93 25.28 -3.81
N THR A 279 -15.27 24.70 -2.80
CA THR A 279 -15.84 24.47 -1.46
C THR A 279 -15.52 25.60 -0.48
N MET A 280 -14.50 26.42 -0.76
CA MET A 280 -14.16 27.62 0.01
C MET A 280 -14.26 28.95 -0.78
N PRO A 281 -15.39 29.28 -1.44
CA PRO A 281 -15.51 30.49 -2.26
C PRO A 281 -15.47 31.83 -1.47
N GLY A 282 -15.13 31.84 -0.18
CA GLY A 282 -15.19 33.02 0.70
C GLY A 282 -13.94 33.35 1.54
N ALA A 283 -12.89 32.52 1.54
CA ALA A 283 -11.72 32.77 2.40
C ALA A 283 -10.67 33.73 1.79
N GLY A 284 -10.78 34.05 0.49
CA GLY A 284 -9.76 34.81 -0.24
C GLY A 284 -10.02 36.31 -0.48
N ALA A 285 -11.18 36.85 -0.09
CA ALA A 285 -11.57 38.22 -0.47
C ALA A 285 -11.46 39.28 0.64
N ALA A 286 -11.05 38.92 1.86
CA ALA A 286 -10.91 39.86 2.98
C ALA A 286 -9.46 39.98 3.42
N GLY A 287 -8.67 40.80 2.74
CA GLY A 287 -7.28 41.06 3.13
C GLY A 287 -6.53 42.10 2.31
N GLY A 288 -7.23 42.98 1.60
CA GLY A 288 -6.63 44.14 0.93
C GLY A 288 -6.76 45.38 1.81
N GLY A 289 -5.78 45.67 2.67
CA GLY A 289 -5.74 46.94 3.40
C GLY A 289 -4.85 46.93 4.63
N GLY A 290 -3.55 47.17 4.45
CA GLY A 290 -2.63 47.34 5.58
C GLY A 290 -1.18 47.50 5.17
N ARG A 291 -0.85 48.65 4.56
CA ARG A 291 0.54 49.11 4.47
C ARG A 291 1.08 49.34 5.88
N GLY A 292 2.11 48.59 6.27
CA GLY A 292 2.91 48.84 7.47
C GLY A 292 4.30 48.29 7.26
N GLY A 293 5.28 49.18 7.09
CA GLY A 293 6.67 48.83 6.85
C GLY A 293 7.38 48.25 8.08
N GLY A 294 8.43 47.48 7.83
CA GLY A 294 9.36 47.00 8.86
C GLY A 294 10.48 46.17 8.24
N ARG A 295 11.71 46.69 8.32
CA ARG A 295 12.96 46.13 7.79
C ARG A 295 13.49 44.95 8.63
N THR A 296 14.46 44.25 7.99
CA THR A 296 15.50 43.33 8.52
C THR A 296 15.02 41.89 8.79
N GLY A 297 15.71 40.81 8.45
CA GLY A 297 17.01 40.56 7.82
C GLY A 297 17.31 39.05 7.86
N ALA A 298 18.42 38.67 7.23
CA ALA A 298 19.16 37.40 7.35
C ALA A 298 18.73 36.17 6.53
N ALA A 299 19.74 35.65 5.84
CA ALA A 299 19.77 34.54 4.89
C ALA A 299 19.80 33.15 5.55
N ALA A 300 19.16 32.20 4.88
CA ALA A 300 19.58 30.79 4.73
C ALA A 300 18.78 30.24 3.54
N GLY A 301 19.29 29.49 2.57
CA GLY A 301 20.49 28.68 2.53
C GLY A 301 20.12 27.33 1.92
N ARG A 302 20.16 27.26 0.58
CA ARG A 302 20.33 26.07 -0.28
C ARG A 302 19.18 25.06 -0.37
N GLY A 303 18.48 25.13 -1.51
CA GLY A 303 17.90 23.96 -2.14
C GLY A 303 18.96 23.06 -2.80
N ARG A 304 18.66 21.76 -2.88
CA ARG A 304 19.26 20.87 -3.87
C ARG A 304 18.18 19.97 -4.45
N ALA A 305 17.90 20.23 -5.72
CA ALA A 305 17.30 19.27 -6.63
C ALA A 305 18.22 18.05 -6.78
N ARG A 306 17.65 16.84 -6.70
CA ARG A 306 18.28 15.63 -7.24
C ARG A 306 17.55 15.28 -8.54
N GLY A 307 18.15 15.71 -9.64
CA GLY A 307 17.90 15.12 -10.96
C GLY A 307 18.60 13.77 -11.05
N GLY A 308 17.96 12.86 -11.78
CA GLY A 308 18.47 11.52 -12.02
C GLY A 308 19.75 11.47 -12.86
N ARG A 309 20.38 10.29 -12.81
CA ARG A 309 21.16 9.63 -13.88
C ARG A 309 21.63 8.28 -13.34
N GLY A 310 21.31 7.21 -14.06
CA GLY A 310 21.72 5.83 -13.82
C GLY A 310 20.93 4.91 -14.71
#